data_AF-A0A1J5C6F7-F1
#
_entry.id   AF-A0A1J5C6F7-F1
#
_cell.length_a   1.000
_cell.length_b   1.000
_cell.length_c   1.000
_cell.angle_alpha   90.00
_cell.angle_beta   90.00
_cell.angle_gamma   90.00
#
_symmetry.space_group_name_H-M   'P 1'
#
loop_
_entity.id
_entity.type
_entity.pdbx_description
1 polymer ?
#
loop_
_entity_poly.entity_id
_entity_poly.type
_entity_poly.pdbx_seq_one_letter_code
_entity_poly.pdbx_strand_id
1 'polypeptide(L)' 'LSWLAKTPEAALKGIQKVVGDVAADMLASGEPVPVAMAEKNYSGEFRVRIPPLVHRNLALMAAEQGVSLNRLASAKLAA' A
#
# COMPACT_ATOMS: atom_id res chain seq x y z
N LEU A 1 -16.70 -16.52 16.68
CA LEU A 1 -15.81 -15.64 15.88
C LEU A 1 -15.88 -16.12 14.43
N SER A 2 -16.12 -15.24 13.46
CA SER A 2 -16.34 -15.61 12.05
C SER A 2 -15.18 -16.36 11.39
N TRP A 3 -13.98 -16.28 11.96
CA TRP A 3 -12.76 -16.94 11.51
C TRP A 3 -12.49 -18.30 12.17
N LEU A 4 -13.24 -18.68 13.22
CA LEU A 4 -13.08 -19.98 13.89
C LEU A 4 -14.04 -21.00 13.26
N ALA A 5 -13.71 -21.45 12.05
CA ALA A 5 -14.44 -22.54 11.39
C ALA A 5 -13.55 -23.77 11.22
N LYS A 6 -14.18 -24.94 11.08
CA LYS A 6 -13.48 -26.23 10.95
C LYS A 6 -12.75 -26.39 9.61
N THR A 7 -13.11 -25.61 8.60
CA THR A 7 -12.46 -25.63 7.28
C THR A 7 -12.11 -24.21 6.82
N PRO A 8 -11.07 -24.05 5.98
CA PRO A 8 -10.69 -22.76 5.42
C PRO A 8 -11.82 -22.06 4.65
N GLU A 9 -12.63 -22.81 3.89
CA GLU A 9 -13.74 -22.25 3.10
C GLU A 9 -14.84 -21.69 4.00
N ALA A 10 -15.16 -22.43 5.07
CA ALA A 10 -16.15 -21.99 6.04
C ALA A 10 -15.68 -20.73 6.81
N ALA A 11 -14.38 -20.65 7.13
CA ALA A 11 -13.80 -19.48 7.77
C ALA A 11 -13.82 -18.27 6.83
N LEU A 12 -13.43 -18.45 5.56
CA LEU A 12 -13.44 -17.38 4.56
C LEU A 12 -14.86 -16.83 4.33
N LYS A 13 -15.85 -17.72 4.18
CA LYS A 13 -17.26 -17.33 4.04
C LYS A 13 -17.77 -16.57 5.26
N GLY A 14 -17.37 -17.00 6.46
CA GLY A 14 -17.69 -16.31 7.71
C GLY A 14 -17.11 -14.90 7.76
N ILE A 15 -15.84 -14.73 7.38
CA ILE A 15 -15.17 -13.42 7.34
C ILE A 15 -15.86 -12.50 6.33
N GLN A 16 -16.15 -12.98 5.12
CA GLN A 16 -16.84 -12.19 4.08
C GLN A 16 -18.21 -11.70 4.54
N LYS A 17 -18.97 -12.56 5.24
CA LYS A 17 -20.28 -12.17 5.79
C LYS A 17 -20.13 -11.04 6.79
N VAL A 18 -19.22 -11.16 7.76
CA VAL A 18 -19.02 -10.12 8.79
C VAL A 18 -18.57 -8.80 8.17
N VAL A 19 -17.70 -8.82 7.16
CA VAL A 19 -17.30 -7.59 6.46
C VAL A 19 -18.51 -6.94 5.77
N GLY A 20 -19.39 -7.73 5.14
CA GLY A 20 -20.61 -7.24 4.51
C GLY A 20 -21.59 -6.63 5.52
N ASP A 21 -21.81 -7.31 6.65
CA ASP A 21 -22.69 -6.84 7.73
C ASP A 21 -22.18 -5.49 8.29
N VAL A 22 -20.87 -5.37 8.57
CA VAL A 22 -20.26 -4.13 9.05
C VAL A 22 -20.35 -3.00 8.01
N ALA A 23 -20.12 -3.29 6.72
CA ALA A 23 -20.23 -2.28 5.67
C ALA A 23 -21.67 -1.77 5.52
N ALA A 24 -22.67 -2.64 5.67
CA ALA A 24 -24.09 -2.24 5.66
C ALA A 24 -24.44 -1.36 6.86
N ASP A 25 -23.95 -1.71 8.06
CA ASP A 25 -24.12 -0.91 9.28
C ASP A 25 -23.50 0.48 9.13
N MET A 26 -22.28 0.57 8.58
CA MET A 26 -21.60 1.85 8.31
C MET A 26 -22.37 2.72 7.31
N LEU A 27 -22.93 2.14 6.25
CA LEU A 27 -23.77 2.87 5.30
C LEU A 27 -25.05 3.40 5.96
N ALA A 28 -25.66 2.61 6.85
CA ALA A 28 -26.85 3.00 7.59
C ALA A 28 -26.58 4.10 8.64
N SER A 29 -25.40 4.10 9.27
CA SER A 29 -24.98 5.13 10.23
C SER A 29 -24.44 6.40 9.57
N GLY A 30 -24.23 6.40 8.25
CA GLY A 30 -23.62 7.51 7.52
C GLY A 30 -22.10 7.59 7.70
N GLU A 31 -21.48 6.52 8.16
CA GLU A 31 -20.03 6.41 8.29
C GLU A 31 -19.37 6.08 6.94
N PRO A 32 -18.17 6.61 6.67
CA PRO A 32 -17.46 6.33 5.43
C PRO A 32 -16.93 4.89 5.39
N VAL A 33 -17.42 4.09 4.45
CA VAL A 33 -16.89 2.75 4.18
C VAL A 33 -15.47 2.84 3.60
N PRO A 34 -14.50 2.06 4.10
CA PRO A 34 -13.14 2.08 3.57
C PRO A 34 -13.10 1.58 2.12
N VAL A 35 -12.38 2.29 1.26
CA VAL A 35 -12.11 1.88 -0.12
C VAL A 35 -11.23 0.63 -0.13
N ALA A 36 -11.55 -0.32 -1.01
CA ALA A 36 -10.75 -1.52 -1.18
C ALA A 36 -9.28 -1.15 -1.49
N MET A 37 -8.33 -1.85 -0.86
CA MET A 37 -6.90 -1.55 -1.08
C MET A 37 -6.48 -1.74 -2.53
N ALA A 38 -7.17 -2.63 -3.26
CA ALA A 38 -6.99 -2.86 -4.69
C ALA A 38 -7.50 -1.70 -5.57
N GLU A 39 -8.43 -0.90 -5.07
CA GLU A 39 -9.03 0.24 -5.79
C GLU A 39 -8.35 1.57 -5.43
N LYS A 40 -7.37 1.56 -4.52
CA LYS A 40 -6.59 2.76 -4.21
C LYS A 40 -5.68 3.12 -5.38
N ASN A 41 -5.87 4.33 -5.90
CA ASN A 41 -4.93 4.94 -6.82
C ASN A 41 -3.68 5.41 -6.06
N TYR A 42 -2.53 4.85 -6.38
CA TYR A 42 -1.25 5.28 -5.82
C TYR A 42 -0.55 6.21 -6.83
N SER A 43 -0.17 7.41 -6.39
CA SER A 43 0.46 8.42 -7.26
C SER A 43 1.86 8.03 -7.78
N GLY A 44 2.50 7.04 -7.13
CA GLY A 44 3.91 6.72 -7.36
C GLY A 44 4.89 7.74 -6.80
N GLU A 45 4.41 8.87 -6.29
CA GLU A 45 5.23 9.89 -5.63
C GLU A 45 5.38 9.57 -4.15
N PHE A 46 6.62 9.50 -3.68
CA PHE A 46 6.92 9.38 -2.25
C PHE A 46 8.10 10.30 -1.93
N ARG A 47 7.92 11.20 -0.95
CA ARG A 47 8.95 12.18 -0.56
C ARG A 47 9.69 11.68 0.67
N VAL A 48 10.98 11.40 0.53
CA VAL A 48 11.84 10.96 1.64
C VAL A 48 12.83 12.06 1.98
N ARG A 49 12.94 12.36 3.28
CA ARG A 49 14.01 13.20 3.80
C ARG A 49 15.25 12.32 4.01
N ILE A 50 16.36 12.69 3.39
CA ILE A 50 17.65 12.03 3.55
C ILE A 50 18.73 13.03 3.98
N PRO A 51 19.78 12.60 4.72
CA PRO A 51 20.91 13.46 5.03
C PRO A 51 21.61 13.99 3.76
N PRO A 52 22.22 15.19 3.80
CA PRO A 52 22.88 15.79 2.62
C PRO A 52 23.96 14.91 2.00
N LEU A 53 24.71 14.15 2.81
CA LEU A 53 25.74 13.23 2.34
C LEU A 53 25.15 12.09 1.50
N VAL A 54 24.01 11.54 1.92
CA VAL A 54 23.31 10.47 1.18
C VAL A 54 22.80 11.03 -0.15
N HIS A 55 22.22 12.23 -0.13
CA HIS A 55 21.79 12.91 -1.35
C HIS A 55 22.95 13.12 -2.33
N ARG A 56 24.11 13.60 -1.85
CA ARG A 56 25.33 13.79 -2.67
C ARG A 56 25.77 12.48 -3.32
N ASN A 57 25.84 11.40 -2.55
CA ASN A 57 26.29 10.11 -3.05
C ASN A 57 25.36 9.56 -4.14
N LEU A 58 24.03 9.69 -3.95
CA LEU A 58 23.06 9.27 -4.96
C LEU A 58 23.14 10.14 -6.23
N ALA A 59 23.35 11.44 -6.08
CA ALA A 59 23.50 12.35 -7.22
C ALA A 59 24.76 12.01 -8.05
N LEU A 60 25.88 11.68 -7.40
CA LEU A 60 27.10 11.24 -8.08
C LEU A 60 26.87 9.93 -8.84
N MET A 61 26.30 8.91 -8.19
CA MET A 61 25.99 7.63 -8.85
C MET A 61 25.07 7.80 -10.06
N ALA A 62 24.06 8.68 -9.94
CA ALA A 62 23.14 8.95 -11.04
C ALA A 62 23.85 9.62 -12.23
N ALA A 63 24.74 10.57 -11.95
CA ALA A 63 25.56 11.23 -12.97
C ALA A 63 26.53 10.26 -13.66
N GLU A 64 27.22 9.40 -12.90
CA GLU A 64 28.11 8.37 -13.43
C GLU A 64 27.39 7.38 -14.34
N GLN A 65 26.13 7.06 -14.04
CA GLN A 65 25.29 6.16 -14.83
C GLN A 65 24.51 6.88 -15.96
N GLY A 66 24.60 8.20 -16.06
CA GLY A 66 23.85 8.98 -17.04
C GLY A 66 22.33 8.91 -16.87
N VAL A 67 21.84 8.73 -15.65
CA VAL A 67 20.40 8.62 -15.32
C VAL A 67 19.97 9.72 -14.35
N SER A 68 18.66 9.97 -14.28
CA SER A 68 18.13 10.86 -13.25
C SER A 68 18.21 10.22 -11.85
N LEU A 69 18.27 11.07 -10.83
CA LEU A 69 18.24 10.64 -9.43
C LEU A 69 17.00 9.79 -9.13
N ASN A 70 15.83 10.19 -9.66
CA ASN A 70 14.59 9.43 -9.52
C ASN A 70 14.70 8.05 -10.19
N ARG A 71 15.30 7.95 -11.38
CA ARG A 71 15.48 6.66 -12.05
C ARG A 71 16.38 5.71 -11.26
N LEU A 72 17.48 6.24 -10.69
CA LEU A 72 18.35 5.46 -9.80
C LEU A 72 17.60 4.99 -8.55
N ALA A 73 16.83 5.88 -7.92
CA ALA A 73 16.05 5.55 -6.72
C ALA A 73 14.97 4.50 -7.02
N SER A 74 14.22 4.65 -8.10
CA SER A 74 13.20 3.67 -8.53
C SER A 74 13.81 2.29 -8.79
N ALA A 75 14.96 2.22 -9.46
CA ALA A 75 15.65 0.95 -9.69
C ALA A 75 16.09 0.27 -8.39
N LYS A 76 16.53 1.04 -7.39
CA LYS A 76 16.92 0.51 -6.07
C LYS A 76 15.74 0.06 -5.21
N LEU A 77 14.55 0.65 -5.38
CA LEU A 77 13.34 0.27 -4.62
C LEU A 77 12.67 -0.99 -5.17
N ALA A 78 12.87 -1.29 -6.45
CA ALA A 78 12.29 -2.44 -7.13
C ALA A 78 13.08 -3.74 -6.95
N ALA A 79 14.27 -3.66 -6.35
CA ALA A 79 15.17 -4.79 -6.10
C ALA A 79 15.04 -5.28 -4.66
#